data_AF-A0A7S3EYN7-F1
#
_entry.id   AF-A0A7S3EYN7-F1
#
_cell.length_a   1.000
_cell.length_b   1.000
_cell.length_c   1.000
_cell.angle_alpha   90.00
_cell.angle_beta   90.00
_cell.angle_gamma   90.00
#
_symmetry.space_group_name_H-M   'P 1'
#
loop_
_entity.id
_entity.type
_entity.pdbx_description
1 polymer ?
#
loop_
_entity_poly.entity_id
_entity_poly.type
_entity_poly.pdbx_seq_one_letter_code
_entity_poly.pdbx_strand_id
1 'polypeptide(L)'
;GEALRAACTRVFARLHGEVIAACGTSGTTLTIVIVNELRGEMTCANVGDSSALLVAADGHKFFSTDHRLEVCLEERERVKEHGGLLAQAQMGSGEGRGP
;
A
#
# COMPACT_ATOMS: atom_id res chain seq x y z
N GLY A 1 -3.72 -9.23 16.42
CA GLY A 1 -3.68 -9.55 14.98
C GLY A 1 -4.94 -9.12 14.23
N GLU A 2 -5.98 -9.97 14.19
CA GLU A 2 -7.12 -9.81 13.26
C GLU A 2 -8.04 -8.62 13.55
N ALA A 3 -8.44 -8.42 14.81
CA ALA A 3 -9.27 -7.27 15.19
C ALA A 3 -8.61 -5.92 14.83
N LEU A 4 -7.27 -5.84 14.93
CA LEU A 4 -6.50 -4.67 14.55
C LEU A 4 -6.49 -4.47 13.03
N ARG A 5 -6.30 -5.54 12.25
CA ARG A 5 -6.40 -5.49 10.79
C ARG A 5 -7.78 -5.01 10.34
N ALA A 6 -8.84 -5.57 10.93
CA ALA A 6 -10.22 -5.14 10.65
C ALA A 6 -10.46 -3.66 11.02
N ALA A 7 -9.86 -3.18 12.12
CA ALA A 7 -9.91 -1.78 12.49
C ALA A 7 -9.19 -0.88 11.46
N CYS A 8 -7.98 -1.27 11.03
CA CYS A 8 -7.25 -0.55 9.98
C CYS A 8 -8.07 -0.48 8.69
N THR A 9 -8.67 -1.58 8.24
CA THR A 9 -9.54 -1.59 7.04
C THR A 9 -10.68 -0.59 7.16
N ARG A 10 -11.40 -0.57 8.29
CA ARG A 10 -12.52 0.37 8.51
C ARG A 10 -12.03 1.82 8.53
N VAL A 11 -10.92 2.09 9.19
CA VAL A 11 -10.34 3.45 9.27
C VAL A 11 -9.89 3.92 7.89
N PHE A 12 -9.23 3.07 7.11
CA PHE A 12 -8.76 3.43 5.76
C PHE A 12 -9.94 3.71 4.84
N ALA A 13 -10.99 2.89 4.87
CA ALA A 13 -12.20 3.11 4.09
C ALA A 13 -12.90 4.43 4.46
N ARG A 14 -13.02 4.73 5.76
CA ARG A 14 -13.59 6.00 6.23
C ARG A 14 -12.74 7.19 5.79
N LEU A 15 -11.43 7.14 6.04
CA LEU A 15 -10.49 8.22 5.70
C LEU A 15 -10.48 8.48 4.19
N HIS A 16 -10.54 7.43 3.37
CA HIS A 16 -10.66 7.56 1.92
C HIS A 16 -11.87 8.41 1.52
N GLY A 17 -13.03 8.18 2.14
CA GLY A 17 -14.24 9.00 1.89
C GLY A 17 -14.05 10.47 2.29
N GLU A 18 -13.40 10.72 3.43
CA GLU A 18 -13.09 12.09 3.89
C GLU A 18 -12.09 12.79 2.96
N VAL A 19 -11.07 12.09 2.48
CA VAL A 19 -10.06 12.62 1.55
C VAL A 19 -10.67 12.91 0.18
N ILE A 20 -11.51 12.01 -0.37
CA ILE A 20 -12.22 12.28 -1.63
C ILE A 20 -13.05 13.55 -1.53
N ALA A 21 -13.78 13.72 -0.42
CA ALA A 21 -14.61 14.90 -0.20
C ALA A 21 -13.81 16.20 -0.11
N ALA A 22 -12.57 16.14 0.39
CA ALA A 22 -11.71 17.32 0.58
C ALA A 22 -10.79 17.64 -0.61
N CYS A 23 -10.26 16.63 -1.29
CA CYS A 23 -9.13 16.78 -2.23
C CYS A 23 -9.49 16.52 -3.71
N GLY A 24 -10.70 16.01 -3.99
CA GLY A 24 -11.18 15.77 -5.35
C GLY A 24 -10.42 14.66 -6.08
N THR A 25 -9.32 15.01 -6.77
CA THR A 25 -8.59 14.11 -7.67
C THR A 25 -7.19 13.71 -7.19
N SER A 26 -6.66 14.37 -6.16
CA SER A 26 -5.36 14.00 -5.59
C SER A 26 -5.49 12.79 -4.67
N GLY A 27 -4.47 11.92 -4.71
CA GLY A 27 -4.34 10.75 -3.84
C GLY A 27 -3.07 10.80 -3.00
N THR A 28 -2.97 9.89 -2.02
CA THR A 28 -1.79 9.72 -1.20
C THR A 28 -1.64 8.24 -0.81
N THR A 29 -0.41 7.83 -0.51
CA THR A 29 -0.13 6.53 0.10
C THR A 29 -0.32 6.59 1.60
N LEU A 30 -0.44 5.44 2.25
CA LEU A 30 -0.48 5.36 3.71
C LEU A 30 0.15 4.07 4.22
N THR A 31 1.24 4.20 4.98
CA THR A 31 1.90 3.10 5.68
C THR A 31 1.90 3.39 7.18
N ILE A 32 1.28 2.50 7.97
CA ILE A 32 1.22 2.61 9.43
C ILE A 32 1.81 1.35 10.06
N VAL A 33 2.71 1.53 11.03
CA VAL A 33 3.23 0.44 11.88
C VAL A 33 2.73 0.65 13.30
N ILE A 34 2.01 -0.34 13.81
CA ILE A 34 1.45 -0.34 15.17
C ILE A 34 2.28 -1.30 16.00
N VAL A 35 2.89 -0.78 17.06
CA VAL A 35 3.74 -1.54 17.98
C VAL A 35 2.98 -1.76 19.29
N ASN A 36 2.84 -3.01 19.70
CA ASN A 36 2.36 -3.38 21.01
C ASN A 36 3.55 -3.89 21.83
N GLU A 37 4.16 -3.00 22.61
CA GLU A 37 5.35 -3.32 23.41
C GLU A 37 5.06 -4.37 24.48
N LEU A 38 3.88 -4.33 25.12
CA LEU A 38 3.49 -5.29 26.15
C LEU A 38 3.42 -6.72 25.62
N ARG A 39 3.04 -6.90 24.34
CA ARG A 39 2.91 -8.21 23.69
C ARG A 39 4.08 -8.55 22.77
N GLY A 40 5.01 -7.63 22.55
CA GLY A 40 6.08 -7.78 21.56
C GLY A 40 5.57 -7.96 20.12
N GLU A 41 4.37 -7.45 19.81
CA GLU A 41 3.74 -7.61 18.49
C GLU A 41 3.87 -6.34 17.67
N MET A 42 4.14 -6.48 16.37
CA MET A 42 4.08 -5.39 15.41
C MET A 42 3.09 -5.74 14.30
N THR A 43 2.30 -4.76 13.85
CA THR A 43 1.39 -4.91 12.72
C THR A 43 1.60 -3.76 11.74
N CYS A 44 1.80 -4.07 10.46
CA CYS A 44 1.84 -3.07 9.38
C CYS A 44 0.51 -3.08 8.61
N ALA A 45 -0.03 -1.89 8.36
CA ALA A 45 -1.10 -1.66 7.39
C ALA A 45 -0.56 -0.71 6.32
N ASN A 46 -0.58 -1.14 5.06
CA ASN A 46 -0.04 -0.39 3.93
C ASN A 46 -1.07 -0.30 2.79
N VAL A 47 -1.15 0.88 2.17
CA VAL A 47 -1.83 1.10 0.88
C VAL A 47 -0.96 2.00 0.02
N GLY A 48 -0.63 1.52 -1.18
CA GLY A 48 0.26 2.21 -2.12
C GLY A 48 1.67 1.61 -2.16
N ASP A 49 2.61 2.38 -2.70
CA ASP A 49 3.99 1.97 -2.98
C ASP A 49 5.00 2.43 -1.90
N SER A 50 4.53 3.17 -0.88
CA SER A 50 5.31 3.43 0.31
C SER A 50 5.61 2.14 1.07
N SER A 51 6.77 2.09 1.73
CA SER A 51 7.29 0.86 2.32
C SER A 51 7.76 1.06 3.75
N ALA A 52 7.55 0.05 4.59
CA ALA A 52 8.13 -0.06 5.93
C ALA A 52 9.22 -1.13 5.91
N LEU A 53 10.37 -0.85 6.54
CA LEU A 53 11.49 -1.77 6.68
C LEU A 53 11.71 -2.12 8.15
N LEU A 54 11.75 -3.41 8.47
CA LEU A 54 12.18 -3.88 9.78
C LEU A 54 13.66 -4.19 9.73
N VAL A 55 14.45 -3.46 10.53
CA VAL A 55 15.90 -3.65 10.66
C VAL A 55 16.18 -4.35 11.99
N ALA A 56 16.85 -5.49 11.92
CA ALA A 56 17.29 -6.30 13.05
C ALA A 56 18.82 -6.44 13.04
N ALA A 57 19.37 -7.06 14.08
CA ALA A 57 20.83 -7.20 14.21
C ALA A 57 21.47 -8.05 13.09
N ASP A 58 20.72 -8.97 12.48
CA ASP A 58 21.15 -9.92 11.46
C ASP A 58 20.73 -9.54 10.03
N GLY A 59 20.02 -8.42 9.86
CA GLY A 59 19.62 -7.96 8.53
C GLY A 59 18.38 -7.06 8.54
N HIS A 60 17.75 -6.95 7.37
CA HIS A 60 16.54 -6.17 7.20
C HIS A 60 15.55 -6.92 6.31
N LYS A 61 14.25 -6.63 6.49
CA LYS A 61 13.19 -7.12 5.61
C LYS A 61 12.11 -6.08 5.43
N PHE A 62 11.46 -6.09 4.27
CA PHE A 62 10.21 -5.34 4.09
C PHE A 62 9.17 -5.87 5.06
N PHE A 63 8.53 -4.94 5.76
CA PHE A 63 7.49 -5.20 6.74
C PHE A 63 6.10 -4.83 6.22
N SER A 64 6.04 -3.98 5.19
CA SER A 64 4.83 -3.66 4.43
C SER A 64 4.60 -4.65 3.29
N THR A 65 3.35 -4.75 2.85
CA THR A 65 2.97 -5.33 1.56
C THR A 65 3.36 -4.38 0.43
N ASP A 66 3.67 -4.91 -0.76
CA ASP A 66 3.99 -4.13 -1.95
C ASP A 66 2.79 -4.13 -2.91
N HIS A 67 2.20 -2.97 -3.15
CA HIS A 67 1.03 -2.83 -4.04
C HIS A 67 1.41 -2.31 -5.44
N ARG A 68 2.70 -2.26 -5.78
CA ARG A 68 3.17 -1.86 -7.11
C ARG A 68 2.75 -2.90 -8.16
N LEU A 69 2.14 -2.43 -9.24
CA LEU A 69 1.60 -3.29 -10.30
C LEU A 69 2.69 -4.04 -11.08
N GLU A 70 3.94 -3.57 -11.02
CA GLU A 70 5.09 -4.21 -11.64
C GLU A 70 5.45 -5.55 -10.97
N VAL A 71 5.20 -5.66 -9.66
CA VAL A 71 5.63 -6.81 -8.86
C VAL A 71 4.47 -7.60 -8.26
N CYS A 72 3.33 -6.96 -8.00
CA CYS A 72 2.20 -7.58 -7.32
C CYS A 72 1.19 -8.14 -8.31
N LEU A 73 1.26 -9.46 -8.58
CA LEU A 73 0.34 -10.14 -9.50
C LEU A 73 -1.12 -10.06 -9.04
N GLU A 74 -1.37 -10.13 -7.74
CA GLU A 74 -2.70 -10.05 -7.14
C GLU A 74 -3.37 -8.70 -7.45
N GLU A 75 -2.61 -7.61 -7.38
CA GLU A 75 -3.09 -6.26 -7.72
C GLU A 75 -3.35 -6.12 -9.22
N ARG A 76 -2.53 -6.75 -10.07
CA ARG A 76 -2.76 -6.77 -11.52
C ARG A 76 -4.06 -7.46 -11.89
N GLU A 77 -4.33 -8.62 -11.30
CA GLU A 77 -5.59 -9.33 -11.52
C GLU A 77 -6.77 -8.53 -10.98
N ARG A 78 -6.65 -7.93 -9.80
CA ARG A 78 -7.70 -7.06 -9.25
C ARG A 78 -8.04 -5.90 -10.19
N VAL A 79 -7.04 -5.24 -10.78
CA VAL A 79 -7.27 -4.15 -11.75
C VAL A 79 -8.03 -4.67 -12.98
N LYS A 80 -7.63 -5.81 -13.55
CA LYS A 80 -8.29 -6.40 -14.72
C LYS A 80 -9.73 -6.83 -14.43
N GLU A 81 -9.98 -7.45 -13.28
CA GLU A 81 -11.32 -7.88 -12.85
C GLU A 81 -12.29 -6.69 -12.75
N HIS A 82 -11.77 -5.50 -12.44
CA HIS A 82 -12.54 -4.25 -12.40
C HIS A 82 -12.54 -3.49 -13.73
N GLY A 83 -12.13 -4.12 -14.84
CA GLY A 83 -12.13 -3.56 -16.19
C GLY A 83 -10.99 -2.58 -16.49
N GLY A 84 -10.00 -2.49 -15.59
CA GLY A 84 -8.81 -1.67 -15.80
C GLY A 84 -7.84 -2.28 -16.82
N LEU A 85 -7.14 -1.41 -17.55
CA LEU A 85 -6.04 -1.79 -18.45
C LEU A 85 -4.71 -1.49 -17.76
N LEU A 86 -3.74 -2.40 -17.93
CA LEU A 86 -2.38 -2.22 -17.45
C LEU A 86 -1.50 -1.80 -18.63
N ALA A 87 -0.80 -0.68 -18.48
CA ALA A 87 0.17 -0.21 -19.46
C ALA A 87 1.48 0.15 -18.74
N GLN A 88 2.44 0.69 -19.49
CA GLN A 88 3.56 1.42 -18.91
C GLN A 88 3.59 2.78 -19.60
N ALA A 89 3.69 3.84 -18.80
CA ALA A 89 3.84 5.17 -19.38
C ALA A 89 5.21 5.27 -20.08
N GLN A 90 5.20 5.43 -21.40
CA GLN A 90 6.39 5.77 -22.18
C GLN A 90 6.53 7.28 -22.25
N MET A 91 7.63 7.80 -21.69
CA MET A 91 8.06 9.17 -21.97
C MET A 91 8.91 9.15 -23.25
N GLY A 92 8.92 10.25 -24.01
CA GLY A 92 9.58 10.34 -25.33
C GLY A 92 11.09 10.03 -25.39
N SER A 93 11.73 9.75 -24.24
CA SER A 93 13.11 9.27 -24.11
C SER A 93 13.26 7.75 -24.07
N GLY A 94 12.16 6.97 -24.13
CA GLY A 94 12.20 5.50 -24.14
C GLY A 94 12.41 4.83 -22.78
N GLU A 95 12.65 5.60 -21.71
CA GLU A 95 12.60 5.10 -20.34
C GLU A 95 11.15 5.10 -19.85
N GLY A 96 10.58 3.90 -19.64
CA GLY A 96 9.27 3.75 -19.02
C GLY A 96 9.34 4.10 -17.53
N ARG A 97 8.34 4.83 -17.02
CA ARG A 97 8.17 5.06 -15.58
C ARG A 97 6.73 4.81 -15.16
N GLY A 98 6.57 3.91 -14.20
CA GLY A 98 5.29 3.58 -13.58
C GLY A 98 4.32 2.80 -14.48
N PRO A 99 3.25 2.25 -13.88
CA PRO A 99 2.20 1.54 -14.59
C PRO A 99 1.18 2.48 -15.26
#